data_AF-I3TJN8-F1
#
_entry.id   AF-I3TJN8-F1
#
_cell.length_a   1.000
_cell.length_b   1.000
_cell.length_c   1.000
_cell.angle_alpha   90.00
_cell.angle_beta   90.00
_cell.angle_gamma   90.00
#
_symmetry.space_group_name_H-M   'P 1'
#
loop_
_entity.id
_entity.type
_entity.pdbx_description
1 polymer ?
#
loop_
_entity_poly.entity_id
_entity_poly.type
_entity_poly.pdbx_seq_one_letter_code
_entity_poly.pdbx_strand_id
1 'polypeptide(L)'
;MTDLFSLVEHPLAVTLIWPFALGLLLPPALRWLAGGVTGWRIAVVAVPLGLLAGLVLMLGRPALPPPSSTQKLPYLLTAAAAAAAMLGLLNPRPARIAAIPAALLVVGGGTLWMAGARLGRYETIDLVLLLGGLGLGFAALLGRLSQRAEADGAGRQLLVILAALGLGFVAINGGSASVGQAGFMAAAAGAGFLPWLLLPGRAAFGQAGVIAAGGSLALLAAHLVLSRPSGLVVACLAILLLVPFADGPAAQLSKRLGIGQGRFGKPVRLVVLGLVAVVPAAIAVAIAILVGAGLPS
;
A
#
# COMPACT_ATOMS: atom_id res chain seq x y z
N MET A 1 9.92 -34.33 -3.15
CA MET A 1 8.62 -33.74 -2.71
C MET A 1 8.71 -33.03 -1.35
N THR A 2 9.72 -33.33 -0.52
CA THR A 2 10.03 -32.62 0.73
C THR A 2 10.47 -31.16 0.54
N ASP A 3 11.14 -30.82 -0.57
CA ASP A 3 11.71 -29.47 -0.75
C ASP A 3 10.69 -28.40 -1.19
N LEU A 4 9.54 -28.80 -1.75
CA LEU A 4 8.48 -27.87 -2.13
C LEU A 4 7.68 -27.39 -0.90
N PHE A 5 7.47 -28.27 0.08
CA PHE A 5 6.82 -27.91 1.34
C PHE A 5 7.68 -26.94 2.17
N SER A 6 9.00 -27.16 2.21
CA SER A 6 9.90 -26.22 2.90
C SER A 6 9.90 -24.82 2.30
N LEU A 7 9.65 -24.70 0.99
CA LEU A 7 9.59 -23.40 0.32
C LEU A 7 8.29 -22.65 0.60
N VAL A 8 7.19 -23.36 0.85
CA VAL A 8 5.88 -22.74 1.19
C VAL A 8 5.91 -22.12 2.59
N GLU A 9 6.62 -22.74 3.53
CA GLU A 9 6.70 -22.29 4.93
C GLU A 9 7.84 -21.30 5.18
N HIS A 10 8.76 -21.13 4.22
CA HIS A 10 9.91 -20.26 4.40
C HIS A 10 9.47 -18.79 4.62
N PRO A 11 9.93 -18.09 5.67
CA PRO A 11 9.49 -16.72 5.98
C PRO A 11 9.67 -15.73 4.82
N LEU A 12 10.79 -15.85 4.09
CA LEU A 12 11.04 -15.05 2.89
C LEU A 12 10.05 -15.38 1.75
N ALA A 13 9.62 -16.63 1.63
CA ALA A 13 8.67 -17.01 0.60
C ALA A 13 7.28 -16.41 0.88
N VAL A 14 6.81 -16.52 2.13
CA VAL A 14 5.55 -15.93 2.59
C VAL A 14 5.56 -14.41 2.50
N THR A 15 6.69 -13.77 2.84
CA THR A 15 6.78 -12.29 2.89
C THR A 15 7.05 -11.64 1.54
N LEU A 16 7.84 -12.28 0.68
CA LEU A 16 8.33 -11.66 -0.57
C LEU A 16 7.90 -12.43 -1.81
N ILE A 17 8.20 -13.74 -1.87
CA ILE A 17 8.04 -14.52 -3.11
C ILE A 17 6.57 -14.65 -3.50
N TRP A 18 5.70 -15.09 -2.59
CA TRP A 18 4.28 -15.29 -2.88
C TRP A 18 3.54 -13.99 -3.23
N PRO A 19 3.66 -12.90 -2.45
CA PRO A 19 3.04 -11.63 -2.80
C PRO A 19 3.54 -11.11 -4.15
N PHE A 20 4.85 -11.19 -4.42
CA PHE A 20 5.43 -10.79 -5.70
C PHE A 20 4.91 -11.64 -6.86
N ALA A 21 4.92 -12.96 -6.72
CA ALA A 21 4.45 -13.89 -7.74
C ALA A 21 2.97 -13.63 -8.08
N LEU A 22 2.13 -13.39 -7.08
CA LEU A 22 0.72 -13.04 -7.32
C LEU A 22 0.56 -11.68 -7.99
N GLY A 23 1.32 -10.67 -7.57
CA GLY A 23 1.37 -9.37 -8.23
C GLY A 23 1.78 -9.47 -9.70
N LEU A 24 2.66 -10.43 -10.03
CA LEU A 24 3.15 -10.67 -11.39
C LEU A 24 2.20 -11.52 -12.24
N LEU A 25 1.59 -12.57 -11.67
CA LEU A 25 0.84 -13.60 -12.41
C LEU A 25 -0.67 -13.31 -12.47
N LEU A 26 -1.26 -12.64 -11.48
CA LEU A 26 -2.69 -12.32 -11.49
C LEU A 26 -3.10 -11.34 -12.59
N PRO A 27 -2.35 -10.28 -12.92
CA PRO A 27 -2.73 -9.35 -13.98
C PRO A 27 -3.01 -10.00 -15.34
N PRO A 28 -2.13 -10.85 -15.91
CA PRO A 28 -2.44 -11.54 -17.16
C PRO A 28 -3.58 -12.56 -17.00
N ALA A 29 -3.73 -13.21 -15.84
CA ALA A 29 -4.85 -14.11 -15.58
C ALA A 29 -6.20 -13.37 -15.57
N LEU A 30 -6.27 -12.21 -14.91
CA LEU A 30 -7.45 -11.34 -14.88
C LEU A 30 -7.79 -10.78 -16.27
N ARG A 31 -6.77 -10.45 -17.08
CA ARG A 31 -6.96 -10.11 -18.50
C ARG A 31 -7.60 -11.27 -19.27
N TRP A 32 -7.12 -12.49 -19.05
CA TRP A 32 -7.66 -13.66 -19.75
C TRP A 32 -9.11 -13.95 -19.35
N LEU A 33 -9.44 -13.84 -18.07
CA LEU A 33 -10.78 -14.12 -17.51
C LEU A 33 -11.83 -13.04 -17.83
N ALA A 34 -11.49 -11.76 -17.65
CA ALA A 34 -12.43 -10.65 -17.79
C ALA A 34 -12.34 -9.92 -19.14
N GLY A 35 -11.51 -10.42 -20.06
CA GLY A 35 -11.29 -9.83 -21.39
C GLY A 35 -10.26 -8.70 -21.41
N GLY A 36 -9.94 -8.24 -22.63
CA GLY A 36 -8.81 -7.35 -22.89
C GLY A 36 -8.85 -6.04 -22.09
N VAL A 37 -9.88 -5.20 -22.30
CA VAL A 37 -9.93 -3.87 -21.68
C VAL A 37 -10.30 -3.96 -20.19
N THR A 38 -11.37 -4.70 -19.86
CA THR A 38 -11.89 -4.80 -18.50
C THR A 38 -10.91 -5.48 -17.55
N GLY A 39 -10.32 -6.60 -17.98
CA GLY A 39 -9.36 -7.34 -17.17
C GLY A 39 -8.13 -6.52 -16.80
N TRP A 40 -7.68 -5.63 -17.69
CA TRP A 40 -6.60 -4.70 -17.39
C TRP A 40 -6.97 -3.55 -16.44
N ARG A 41 -8.24 -3.13 -16.42
CA ARG A 41 -8.73 -2.12 -15.47
C ARG A 41 -8.84 -2.68 -14.04
N ILE A 42 -9.16 -3.95 -13.89
CA ILE A 42 -9.25 -4.62 -12.59
C ILE A 42 -7.93 -5.27 -12.16
N ALA A 43 -6.92 -5.34 -13.04
CA ALA A 43 -5.65 -6.01 -12.77
C ALA A 43 -4.92 -5.52 -11.52
N VAL A 44 -5.15 -4.26 -11.10
CA VAL A 44 -4.54 -3.68 -9.89
C VAL A 44 -5.01 -4.34 -8.59
N VAL A 45 -6.11 -5.09 -8.63
CA VAL A 45 -6.58 -5.93 -7.52
C VAL A 45 -5.57 -7.03 -7.17
N ALA A 46 -4.64 -7.35 -8.07
CA ALA A 46 -3.51 -8.23 -7.79
C ALA A 46 -2.66 -7.76 -6.59
N VAL A 47 -2.57 -6.45 -6.34
CA VAL A 47 -1.79 -5.90 -5.21
C VAL A 47 -2.40 -6.28 -3.86
N PRO A 48 -3.66 -5.92 -3.53
CA PRO A 48 -4.29 -6.33 -2.27
C PRO A 48 -4.47 -7.85 -2.18
N LEU A 49 -4.68 -8.57 -3.29
CA LEU A 49 -4.76 -10.04 -3.27
C LEU A 49 -3.41 -10.71 -2.96
N GLY A 50 -2.30 -10.18 -3.50
CA GLY A 50 -0.96 -10.66 -3.17
C GLY A 50 -0.62 -10.44 -1.70
N LEU A 51 -0.96 -9.28 -1.16
CA LEU A 51 -0.84 -9.00 0.27
C LEU A 51 -1.74 -9.92 1.11
N LEU A 52 -3.00 -10.10 0.71
CA LEU A 52 -3.96 -10.97 1.39
C LEU A 52 -3.45 -12.41 1.46
N ALA A 53 -2.92 -12.94 0.35
CA ALA A 53 -2.36 -14.29 0.33
C ALA A 53 -1.18 -14.42 1.29
N GLY A 54 -0.25 -13.45 1.32
CA GLY A 54 0.84 -13.42 2.28
C GLY A 54 0.34 -13.41 3.73
N LEU A 55 -0.70 -12.61 4.03
CA LEU A 55 -1.31 -12.57 5.37
C LEU A 55 -2.03 -13.86 5.74
N VAL A 56 -2.73 -14.52 4.82
CA VAL A 56 -3.40 -15.80 5.09
C VAL A 56 -2.37 -16.92 5.31
N LEU A 57 -1.27 -16.92 4.56
CA LEU A 57 -0.17 -17.84 4.80
C LEU A 57 0.52 -17.58 6.15
N MET A 58 0.65 -16.31 6.55
CA MET A 58 1.29 -15.91 7.82
C MET A 58 0.39 -16.14 9.04
N LEU A 59 -0.90 -15.81 8.97
CA LEU A 59 -1.85 -15.82 10.09
C LEU A 59 -2.72 -17.08 10.13
N GLY A 60 -2.71 -17.88 9.06
CA GLY A 60 -3.65 -18.97 8.84
C GLY A 60 -5.02 -18.48 8.39
N ARG A 61 -6.02 -19.37 8.49
CA ARG A 61 -7.39 -19.09 8.07
C ARG A 61 -8.00 -17.99 8.97
N PRO A 62 -8.55 -16.90 8.41
CA PRO A 62 -9.15 -15.85 9.20
C PRO A 62 -10.42 -16.35 9.91
N ALA A 63 -10.57 -16.03 11.19
CA ALA A 63 -11.67 -16.49 12.02
C ALA A 63 -12.95 -15.67 11.83
N LEU A 64 -14.12 -16.32 11.97
CA LEU A 64 -15.44 -15.71 11.90
C LEU A 64 -16.19 -15.97 13.22
N PRO A 65 -16.45 -14.94 14.05
CA PRO A 65 -16.08 -13.52 13.89
C PRO A 65 -14.59 -13.23 14.22
N PRO A 66 -13.98 -12.17 13.64
CA PRO A 66 -12.58 -11.83 13.90
C PRO A 66 -12.42 -11.20 15.30
N PRO A 67 -11.67 -11.83 16.23
CA PRO A 67 -11.52 -11.39 17.62
C PRO A 67 -10.54 -10.22 17.78
N SER A 68 -9.59 -10.04 16.85
CA SER A 68 -8.51 -9.04 16.98
C SER A 68 -8.41 -8.13 15.76
N SER A 69 -7.82 -6.94 15.93
CA SER A 69 -7.60 -5.99 14.82
C SER A 69 -6.75 -6.60 13.70
N THR A 70 -5.77 -7.44 14.03
CA THR A 70 -4.93 -8.13 13.04
C THR A 70 -5.74 -9.14 12.22
N GLN A 71 -6.68 -9.85 12.85
CA GLN A 71 -7.59 -10.75 12.12
C GLN A 71 -8.66 -10.03 11.30
N LYS A 72 -8.86 -8.72 11.49
CA LYS A 72 -9.73 -7.89 10.64
C LYS A 72 -9.08 -7.48 9.32
N LEU A 73 -7.74 -7.44 9.25
CA LEU A 73 -7.01 -7.01 8.06
C LEU A 73 -7.35 -7.82 6.80
N PRO A 74 -7.40 -9.17 6.82
CA PRO A 74 -7.78 -9.95 5.64
C PRO A 74 -9.14 -9.54 5.04
N TYR A 75 -10.14 -9.27 5.90
CA TYR A 75 -11.46 -8.80 5.46
C TYR A 75 -11.41 -7.40 4.86
N LEU A 76 -10.63 -6.50 5.47
CA LEU A 76 -10.48 -5.12 4.98
C LEU A 76 -9.74 -5.06 3.65
N LEU A 77 -8.72 -5.89 3.45
CA LEU A 77 -8.03 -6.03 2.17
C LEU A 77 -8.92 -6.65 1.09
N THR A 78 -9.77 -7.62 1.47
CA THR A 78 -10.79 -8.17 0.57
C THR A 78 -11.79 -7.08 0.16
N ALA A 79 -12.24 -6.24 1.10
CA ALA A 79 -13.09 -5.10 0.80
C ALA A 79 -12.39 -4.06 -0.10
N ALA A 80 -11.11 -3.77 0.13
CA ALA A 80 -10.31 -2.90 -0.72
C ALA A 80 -10.15 -3.44 -2.14
N ALA A 81 -9.88 -4.75 -2.27
CA ALA A 81 -9.83 -5.47 -3.54
C ALA A 81 -11.18 -5.40 -4.28
N ALA A 82 -12.29 -5.67 -3.59
CA ALA A 82 -13.63 -5.61 -4.17
C ALA A 82 -14.00 -4.19 -4.62
N ALA A 83 -13.74 -3.18 -3.79
CA ALA A 83 -13.99 -1.78 -4.13
C ALA A 83 -13.15 -1.34 -5.35
N ALA A 84 -11.88 -1.72 -5.40
CA ALA A 84 -11.02 -1.45 -6.55
C ALA A 84 -11.49 -2.17 -7.82
N ALA A 85 -11.94 -3.43 -7.71
CA ALA A 85 -12.52 -4.16 -8.84
C ALA A 85 -13.76 -3.43 -9.36
N MET A 86 -14.69 -3.05 -8.47
CA MET A 86 -15.89 -2.29 -8.84
C MET A 86 -15.54 -0.98 -9.54
N LEU A 87 -14.56 -0.23 -9.02
CA LEU A 87 -14.08 1.00 -9.68
C LEU A 87 -13.45 0.73 -11.05
N GLY A 88 -12.73 -0.39 -11.20
CA GLY A 88 -12.15 -0.81 -12.48
C GLY A 88 -13.19 -1.21 -13.52
N LEU A 89 -14.37 -1.68 -13.10
CA LEU A 89 -15.50 -1.98 -13.98
C LEU A 89 -16.21 -0.70 -14.48
N LEU A 90 -16.07 0.42 -13.77
CA LEU A 90 -16.65 1.68 -14.16
C LEU A 90 -15.82 2.38 -15.25
N ASN A 91 -16.46 3.32 -15.96
CA ASN A 91 -15.74 4.25 -16.82
C ASN A 91 -14.90 5.24 -15.98
N PRO A 92 -13.85 5.86 -16.56
CA PRO A 92 -12.91 6.70 -15.80
C PRO A 92 -13.58 7.86 -15.04
N ARG A 93 -14.54 8.54 -15.67
CA ARG A 93 -15.29 9.65 -15.08
C ARG A 93 -16.10 9.22 -13.84
N PRO A 94 -17.03 8.25 -13.92
CA PRO A 94 -17.76 7.80 -12.73
C PRO A 94 -16.86 7.13 -11.69
N ALA A 95 -15.79 6.44 -12.11
CA ALA A 95 -14.81 5.86 -11.19
C ALA A 95 -14.14 6.94 -10.32
N ARG A 96 -13.84 8.12 -10.87
CA ARG A 96 -13.27 9.25 -10.11
C ARG A 96 -14.23 9.80 -9.06
N ILE A 97 -15.52 9.86 -9.34
CA ILE A 97 -16.54 10.32 -8.39
C ILE A 97 -16.74 9.25 -7.31
N ALA A 98 -16.86 7.98 -7.71
CA ALA A 98 -17.06 6.85 -6.80
C ALA A 98 -15.83 6.51 -5.95
N ALA A 99 -14.63 6.99 -6.32
CA ALA A 99 -13.42 6.76 -5.55
C ALA A 99 -13.48 7.40 -4.15
N ILE A 100 -14.13 8.56 -4.00
CA ILE A 100 -14.25 9.24 -2.71
C ILE A 100 -15.08 8.41 -1.72
N PRO A 101 -16.33 8.03 -2.01
CA PRO A 101 -17.11 7.19 -1.10
C PRO A 101 -16.46 5.81 -0.91
N ALA A 102 -15.82 5.24 -1.93
CA ALA A 102 -15.08 3.99 -1.78
C ALA A 102 -13.90 4.12 -0.80
N ALA A 103 -13.14 5.21 -0.88
CA ALA A 103 -12.05 5.51 0.06
C ALA A 103 -12.58 5.68 1.49
N LEU A 104 -13.66 6.44 1.66
CA LEU A 104 -14.29 6.64 2.98
C LEU A 104 -14.79 5.32 3.56
N LEU A 105 -15.41 4.47 2.75
CA LEU A 105 -15.92 3.17 3.20
C LEU A 105 -14.78 2.20 3.55
N VAL A 106 -13.80 2.05 2.66
CA VAL A 106 -12.70 1.08 2.84
C VAL A 106 -11.75 1.54 3.94
N VAL A 107 -11.22 2.76 3.82
CA VAL A 107 -10.22 3.27 4.76
C VAL A 107 -10.90 3.76 6.02
N GLY A 108 -11.87 4.67 5.92
CA GLY A 108 -12.56 5.25 7.08
C GLY A 108 -13.43 4.25 7.85
N GLY A 109 -14.26 3.48 7.15
CA GLY A 109 -15.02 2.39 7.75
C GLY A 109 -14.11 1.29 8.31
N GLY A 110 -13.01 0.99 7.63
CA GLY A 110 -12.03 0.02 8.08
C GLY A 110 -11.26 0.44 9.34
N THR A 111 -10.77 1.69 9.41
CA THR A 111 -10.18 2.23 10.63
C THR A 111 -11.17 2.23 11.78
N LEU A 112 -12.40 2.67 11.55
CA LEU A 112 -13.43 2.69 12.58
C LEU A 112 -13.74 1.28 13.10
N TRP A 113 -13.85 0.30 12.21
CA TRP A 113 -14.07 -1.10 12.60
C TRP A 113 -12.89 -1.70 13.37
N MET A 114 -11.65 -1.36 12.99
CA MET A 114 -10.45 -1.75 13.74
C MET A 114 -10.39 -1.08 15.12
N ALA A 115 -10.77 0.19 15.20
CA ALA A 115 -10.78 0.99 16.42
C ALA A 115 -11.92 0.58 17.37
N GLY A 116 -13.03 0.03 16.86
CA GLY A 116 -14.20 -0.38 17.63
C GLY A 116 -13.89 -1.23 18.87
N ALA A 117 -12.94 -2.16 18.75
CA ALA A 117 -12.51 -3.01 19.88
C ALA A 117 -11.68 -2.28 20.95
N ARG A 118 -11.29 -1.03 20.69
CA ARG A 118 -10.40 -0.21 21.52
C ARG A 118 -11.04 1.10 21.98
N LEU A 119 -12.28 1.40 21.57
CA LEU A 119 -12.96 2.66 21.90
C LEU A 119 -13.07 2.92 23.40
N GLY A 120 -13.16 1.87 24.22
CA GLY A 120 -13.21 2.01 25.69
C GLY A 120 -11.86 2.19 26.39
N ARG A 121 -10.73 2.21 25.66
CA ARG A 121 -9.38 2.29 26.25
C ARG A 121 -8.70 3.65 26.09
N TYR A 122 -9.21 4.51 25.22
CA TYR A 122 -8.63 5.82 24.95
C TYR A 122 -9.54 6.91 25.51
N GLU A 123 -8.94 8.01 25.97
CA GLU A 123 -9.70 9.22 26.21
C GLU A 123 -10.28 9.72 24.88
N THR A 124 -11.51 10.25 24.94
CA THR A 124 -12.25 10.69 23.75
C THR A 124 -11.46 11.69 22.92
N ILE A 125 -10.71 12.59 23.57
CA ILE A 125 -9.91 13.63 22.90
C ILE A 125 -8.76 12.99 22.11
N ASP A 126 -8.00 12.09 22.73
CA ASP A 126 -6.88 11.40 22.07
C ASP A 126 -7.35 10.56 20.89
N LEU A 127 -8.49 9.88 21.05
CA LEU A 127 -9.08 9.10 19.97
C LEU A 127 -9.50 9.99 18.79
N VAL A 128 -10.13 11.13 19.07
CA VAL A 128 -10.54 12.10 18.03
C VAL A 128 -9.32 12.67 17.31
N LEU A 129 -8.27 13.06 18.05
CA LEU A 129 -7.03 13.57 17.46
C LEU A 129 -6.33 12.51 16.61
N LEU A 130 -6.27 11.27 17.09
CA LEU A 130 -5.64 10.15 16.40
C LEU A 130 -6.39 9.79 15.11
N LEU A 131 -7.72 9.60 15.19
CA LEU A 131 -8.55 9.25 14.04
C LEU A 131 -8.67 10.42 13.05
N GLY A 132 -8.77 11.65 13.54
CA GLY A 132 -8.79 12.86 12.72
C GLY A 132 -7.47 13.07 11.98
N GLY A 133 -6.33 12.93 12.67
CA GLY A 133 -5.00 13.03 12.07
C GLY A 133 -4.73 11.93 11.04
N LEU A 134 -5.07 10.68 11.36
CA LEU A 134 -5.01 9.57 10.39
C LEU A 134 -5.91 9.81 9.19
N GLY A 135 -7.14 10.26 9.41
CA GLY A 135 -8.10 10.54 8.35
C GLY A 135 -7.61 11.62 7.40
N LEU A 136 -7.09 12.74 7.93
CA LEU A 136 -6.49 13.81 7.13
C LEU A 136 -5.25 13.34 6.37
N GLY A 137 -4.37 12.57 7.02
CA GLY A 137 -3.19 12.00 6.38
C GLY A 137 -3.55 11.08 5.22
N PHE A 138 -4.54 10.20 5.39
CA PHE A 138 -5.01 9.31 4.33
C PHE A 138 -5.73 10.07 3.22
N ALA A 139 -6.52 11.09 3.54
CA ALA A 139 -7.13 11.95 2.54
C ALA A 139 -6.06 12.66 1.69
N ALA A 140 -4.98 13.15 2.31
CA ALA A 140 -3.85 13.75 1.61
C ALA A 140 -3.12 12.74 0.71
N LEU A 141 -2.84 11.53 1.22
CA LEU A 141 -2.22 10.43 0.47
C LEU A 141 -3.05 10.06 -0.76
N LEU A 142 -4.32 9.72 -0.58
CA LEU A 142 -5.20 9.29 -1.67
C LEU A 142 -5.48 10.45 -2.65
N GLY A 143 -5.64 11.67 -2.13
CA GLY A 143 -5.74 12.88 -2.93
C GLY A 143 -4.53 13.06 -3.85
N ARG A 144 -3.31 12.89 -3.33
CA ARG A 144 -2.09 12.98 -4.15
C ARG A 144 -1.95 11.85 -5.15
N LEU A 145 -2.24 10.61 -4.76
CA LEU A 145 -2.19 9.48 -5.69
C LEU A 145 -3.22 9.63 -6.82
N SER A 146 -4.42 10.14 -6.53
CA SER A 146 -5.50 10.31 -7.50
C SER A 146 -5.23 11.38 -8.57
N GLN A 147 -4.48 12.45 -8.26
CA GLN A 147 -4.25 13.58 -9.18
C GLN A 147 -3.57 13.19 -10.50
N ARG A 148 -2.74 12.14 -10.49
CA ARG A 148 -2.08 11.63 -11.72
C ARG A 148 -2.21 10.12 -11.90
N ALA A 149 -3.22 9.51 -11.29
CA ALA A 149 -3.39 8.05 -11.31
C ALA A 149 -3.55 7.47 -12.73
N GLU A 150 -4.15 8.23 -13.65
CA GLU A 150 -4.36 7.82 -15.05
C GLU A 150 -3.14 8.09 -15.93
N ALA A 151 -2.44 9.20 -15.69
CA ALA A 151 -1.32 9.65 -16.52
C ALA A 151 0.00 8.93 -16.20
N ASP A 152 0.23 8.57 -14.93
CA ASP A 152 1.50 7.98 -14.49
C ASP A 152 1.29 6.88 -13.44
N GLY A 153 0.59 5.81 -13.83
CA GLY A 153 0.31 4.69 -12.92
C GLY A 153 1.55 4.00 -12.36
N ALA A 154 2.61 3.87 -13.18
CA ALA A 154 3.87 3.25 -12.75
C ALA A 154 4.57 4.08 -11.67
N GLY A 155 4.62 5.40 -11.82
CA GLY A 155 5.17 6.29 -10.79
C GLY A 155 4.39 6.18 -9.47
N ARG A 156 3.05 6.15 -9.53
CA ARG A 156 2.21 5.96 -8.34
C ARG A 156 2.44 4.64 -7.64
N GLN A 157 2.53 3.55 -8.40
CA GLN A 157 2.83 2.25 -7.83
C GLN A 157 4.20 2.23 -7.16
N LEU A 158 5.22 2.86 -7.77
CA LEU A 158 6.55 2.97 -7.18
C LEU A 158 6.53 3.73 -5.83
N LEU A 159 5.79 4.84 -5.75
CA LEU A 159 5.63 5.58 -4.49
C LEU A 159 4.95 4.73 -3.41
N VAL A 160 3.93 3.95 -3.78
CA VAL A 160 3.27 3.03 -2.84
C VAL A 160 4.23 1.92 -2.39
N ILE A 161 5.05 1.36 -3.29
CA ILE A 161 6.07 0.37 -2.94
C ILE A 161 7.06 0.95 -1.92
N LEU A 162 7.61 2.14 -2.19
CA LEU A 162 8.57 2.79 -1.29
C LEU A 162 7.96 3.17 0.06
N ALA A 163 6.72 3.66 0.06
CA ALA A 163 6.00 3.93 1.30
C ALA A 163 5.68 2.65 2.08
N ALA A 164 5.36 1.55 1.41
CA ALA A 164 5.15 0.24 2.03
C ALA A 164 6.44 -0.36 2.61
N LEU A 165 7.57 -0.22 1.91
CA LEU A 165 8.90 -0.59 2.43
C LEU A 165 9.24 0.23 3.68
N GLY A 166 9.09 1.55 3.60
CA GLY A 166 9.31 2.44 4.74
C GLY A 166 8.40 2.10 5.92
N LEU A 167 7.11 1.85 5.67
CA LEU A 167 6.16 1.39 6.69
C LEU A 167 6.61 0.05 7.32
N GLY A 168 7.07 -0.89 6.49
CA GLY A 168 7.57 -2.19 6.96
C GLY A 168 8.74 -2.04 7.94
N PHE A 169 9.75 -1.25 7.56
CA PHE A 169 10.91 -0.97 8.42
C PHE A 169 10.52 -0.19 9.69
N VAL A 170 9.67 0.83 9.57
CA VAL A 170 9.17 1.59 10.74
C VAL A 170 8.41 0.68 11.68
N ALA A 171 7.57 -0.23 11.17
CA ALA A 171 6.80 -1.15 11.99
C ALA A 171 7.67 -2.18 12.73
N ILE A 172 8.72 -2.72 12.10
CA ILE A 172 9.66 -3.64 12.76
C ILE A 172 10.36 -2.93 13.92
N ASN A 173 10.92 -1.74 13.66
CA ASN A 173 11.62 -0.96 14.68
C ASN A 173 10.68 -0.38 15.74
N GLY A 174 9.40 -0.17 15.39
CA GLY A 174 8.33 0.22 16.31
C GLY A 174 7.74 -0.94 17.13
N GLY A 175 8.34 -2.14 17.07
CA GLY A 175 7.94 -3.28 17.88
C GLY A 175 6.68 -4.01 17.38
N SER A 176 6.45 -4.02 16.07
CA SER A 176 5.36 -4.74 15.41
C SER A 176 5.85 -5.50 14.16
N ALA A 177 6.44 -6.68 14.41
CA ALA A 177 7.00 -7.53 13.34
C ALA A 177 5.96 -7.97 12.30
N SER A 178 4.72 -8.28 12.73
CA SER A 178 3.65 -8.72 11.82
C SER A 178 3.21 -7.61 10.86
N VAL A 179 3.13 -6.36 11.33
CA VAL A 179 2.85 -5.19 10.47
C VAL A 179 4.04 -4.89 9.57
N GLY A 180 5.26 -5.08 10.08
CA GLY A 180 6.49 -5.02 9.32
C GLY A 180 6.49 -5.94 8.10
N GLN A 181 6.23 -7.21 8.35
CA GLN A 181 6.10 -8.24 7.31
C GLN A 181 4.97 -7.90 6.33
N ALA A 182 3.81 -7.45 6.82
CA ALA A 182 2.71 -7.02 5.95
C ALA A 182 3.09 -5.83 5.05
N GLY A 183 3.88 -4.88 5.54
CA GLY A 183 4.44 -3.78 4.74
C GLY A 183 5.34 -4.29 3.61
N PHE A 184 6.22 -5.26 3.91
CA PHE A 184 7.06 -5.89 2.90
C PHE A 184 6.27 -6.75 1.90
N MET A 185 5.22 -7.46 2.35
CA MET A 185 4.29 -8.17 1.46
C MET A 185 3.61 -7.20 0.49
N ALA A 186 3.15 -6.05 0.97
CA ALA A 186 2.52 -5.02 0.14
C ALA A 186 3.51 -4.44 -0.89
N ALA A 187 4.75 -4.19 -0.47
CA ALA A 187 5.82 -3.74 -1.36
C ALA A 187 6.15 -4.80 -2.43
N ALA A 188 6.26 -6.07 -2.04
CA ALA A 188 6.53 -7.18 -2.94
C ALA A 188 5.39 -7.39 -3.96
N ALA A 189 4.13 -7.38 -3.51
CA ALA A 189 2.97 -7.46 -4.39
C ALA A 189 2.91 -6.28 -5.37
N GLY A 190 3.18 -5.08 -4.88
CA GLY A 190 3.28 -3.89 -5.71
C GLY A 190 4.41 -3.98 -6.74
N ALA A 191 5.57 -4.49 -6.35
CA ALA A 191 6.72 -4.69 -7.23
C ALA A 191 6.44 -5.74 -8.31
N GLY A 192 5.73 -6.82 -7.98
CA GLY A 192 5.27 -7.81 -8.95
C GLY A 192 4.29 -7.23 -9.99
N PHE A 193 3.47 -6.26 -9.58
CA PHE A 193 2.54 -5.57 -10.47
C PHE A 193 3.21 -4.52 -11.38
N LEU A 194 4.31 -3.93 -10.94
CA LEU A 194 4.97 -2.80 -11.60
C LEU A 194 5.34 -3.05 -13.09
N PRO A 195 5.89 -4.22 -13.51
CA PRO A 195 6.19 -4.49 -14.91
C PRO A 195 4.98 -4.30 -15.84
N TRP A 196 3.77 -4.60 -15.39
CA TRP A 196 2.55 -4.47 -16.19
C TRP A 196 2.12 -3.01 -16.40
N LEU A 197 2.52 -2.11 -15.51
CA LEU A 197 2.31 -0.66 -15.63
C LEU A 197 3.38 0.01 -16.50
N LEU A 198 4.56 -0.62 -16.64
CA LEU A 198 5.62 -0.15 -17.54
C LEU A 198 5.24 -0.37 -19.01
N LEU A 199 4.59 -1.50 -19.29
CA LEU A 199 4.22 -1.93 -20.64
C LEU A 199 3.07 -1.08 -21.20
N PRO A 200 3.23 -0.45 -22.40
CA PRO A 200 2.20 0.38 -23.01
C PRO A 200 0.89 -0.37 -23.22
N GLY A 201 -0.24 0.23 -22.85
CA GLY A 201 -1.59 -0.31 -23.11
C GLY A 201 -1.94 -1.60 -22.38
N ARG A 202 -1.14 -2.02 -21.38
CA ARG A 202 -1.40 -3.20 -20.57
C ARG A 202 -2.20 -2.84 -19.32
N ALA A 203 -1.60 -2.51 -18.18
CA ALA A 203 -2.39 -2.22 -16.98
C ALA A 203 -2.72 -0.72 -16.79
N ALA A 204 -3.89 -0.43 -16.21
CA ALA A 204 -4.25 0.91 -15.75
C ALA A 204 -4.22 0.94 -14.22
N PHE A 205 -3.44 1.84 -13.63
CA PHE A 205 -3.49 2.08 -12.19
C PHE A 205 -4.80 2.79 -11.84
N GLY A 206 -4.99 4.02 -12.33
CA GLY A 206 -6.26 4.74 -12.20
C GLY A 206 -6.77 4.84 -10.75
N GLN A 207 -8.07 5.10 -10.60
CA GLN A 207 -8.68 5.21 -9.26
C GLN A 207 -8.78 3.87 -8.55
N ALA A 208 -8.95 2.78 -9.30
CA ALA A 208 -8.89 1.42 -8.76
C ALA A 208 -7.56 1.18 -8.03
N GLY A 209 -6.44 1.63 -8.58
CA GLY A 209 -5.11 1.50 -7.98
C GLY A 209 -4.90 2.35 -6.75
N VAL A 210 -5.49 3.56 -6.73
CA VAL A 210 -5.50 4.42 -5.54
C VAL A 210 -6.18 3.70 -4.36
N ILE A 211 -7.33 3.08 -4.60
CA ILE A 211 -8.05 2.33 -3.55
C ILE A 211 -7.35 1.02 -3.22
N ALA A 212 -6.95 0.23 -4.23
CA ALA A 212 -6.30 -1.05 -4.02
C ALA A 212 -4.96 -0.90 -3.27
N ALA A 213 -4.01 -0.17 -3.85
CA ALA A 213 -2.66 -0.06 -3.31
C ALA A 213 -2.57 0.99 -2.20
N GLY A 214 -3.12 2.19 -2.43
CA GLY A 214 -3.12 3.27 -1.44
C GLY A 214 -4.02 2.98 -0.24
N GLY A 215 -5.22 2.42 -0.47
CA GLY A 215 -6.12 2.01 0.61
C GLY A 215 -5.55 0.88 1.47
N SER A 216 -4.91 -0.13 0.86
CA SER A 216 -4.22 -1.20 1.62
C SER A 216 -3.09 -0.64 2.49
N LEU A 217 -2.27 0.26 1.93
CA LEU A 217 -1.21 0.93 2.69
C LEU A 217 -1.78 1.76 3.85
N ALA A 218 -2.86 2.50 3.62
CA ALA A 218 -3.55 3.26 4.66
C ALA A 218 -4.08 2.35 5.78
N LEU A 219 -4.67 1.21 5.44
CA LEU A 219 -5.15 0.22 6.40
C LEU A 219 -4.01 -0.38 7.25
N LEU A 220 -2.86 -0.67 6.63
CA LEU A 220 -1.68 -1.13 7.37
C LEU A 220 -1.11 -0.06 8.30
N ALA A 221 -1.02 1.20 7.83
CA ALA A 221 -0.58 2.32 8.65
C ALA A 221 -1.54 2.58 9.82
N ALA A 222 -2.85 2.52 9.58
CA ALA A 222 -3.88 2.57 10.61
C ALA A 222 -3.72 1.45 11.63
N HIS A 223 -3.50 0.22 11.17
CA HIS A 223 -3.28 -0.91 12.06
C HIS A 223 -2.02 -0.74 12.91
N LEU A 224 -0.94 -0.18 12.35
CA LEU A 224 0.28 0.14 13.10
C LEU A 224 0.00 1.13 14.23
N VAL A 225 -0.62 2.27 13.91
CA VAL A 225 -0.94 3.31 14.89
C VAL A 225 -1.87 2.79 15.98
N LEU A 226 -2.93 2.08 15.58
CA LEU A 226 -3.88 1.54 16.55
C LEU A 226 -3.23 0.50 17.46
N SER A 227 -2.29 -0.30 16.95
CA SER A 227 -1.59 -1.34 17.70
C SER A 227 -0.51 -0.79 18.62
N ARG A 228 0.16 0.29 18.21
CA ARG A 228 1.24 0.96 18.93
C ARG A 228 1.04 2.49 18.87
N PRO A 229 0.12 3.05 19.68
CA PRO A 229 -0.10 4.48 19.74
C PRO A 229 1.13 5.15 20.39
N SER A 230 2.08 5.59 19.57
CA SER A 230 3.24 6.36 20.04
C SER A 230 3.41 7.58 19.15
N GLY A 231 3.77 8.72 19.77
CA GLY A 231 4.04 9.95 19.03
C GLY A 231 5.13 9.75 17.97
N LEU A 232 6.07 8.84 18.22
CA LEU A 232 7.13 8.49 17.27
C LEU A 232 6.60 7.77 16.03
N VAL A 233 5.76 6.74 16.20
CA VAL A 233 5.15 6.04 15.06
C VAL A 233 4.35 7.03 14.23
N VAL A 234 3.59 7.92 14.87
CA VAL A 234 2.83 8.98 14.19
C VAL A 234 3.76 9.94 13.44
N ALA A 235 4.88 10.37 14.04
CA ALA A 235 5.86 11.23 13.39
C ALA A 235 6.52 10.54 12.18
N CYS A 236 6.91 9.28 12.30
CA CYS A 236 7.47 8.50 11.19
C CYS A 236 6.46 8.34 10.06
N LEU A 237 5.19 8.09 10.37
CA LEU A 237 4.11 8.03 9.38
C LEU A 237 3.86 9.40 8.72
N ALA A 238 3.93 10.49 9.47
CA ALA A 238 3.83 11.84 8.92
C ALA A 238 4.95 12.13 7.92
N ILE A 239 6.17 11.65 8.19
CA ILE A 239 7.29 11.73 7.25
C ILE A 239 7.05 10.81 6.03
N LEU A 240 6.55 9.59 6.24
CA LEU A 240 6.20 8.68 5.13
C LEU A 240 5.08 9.24 4.23
N LEU A 241 4.17 10.06 4.77
CA LEU A 241 3.17 10.78 3.99
C LEU A 241 3.78 11.80 3.01
N LEU A 242 5.06 12.14 3.15
CA LEU A 242 5.78 12.96 2.17
C LEU A 242 6.24 12.17 0.94
N VAL A 243 6.29 10.83 0.99
CA VAL A 243 6.71 9.99 -0.14
C VAL A 243 5.90 10.28 -1.42
N PRO A 244 4.55 10.33 -1.41
CA PRO A 244 3.76 10.69 -2.59
C PRO A 244 3.99 12.10 -3.13
N PHE A 245 4.60 13.00 -2.33
CA PHE A 245 4.91 14.37 -2.76
C PHE A 245 6.24 14.47 -3.51
N ALA A 246 7.01 13.37 -3.58
CA ALA A 246 8.28 13.30 -4.32
C ALA A 246 8.14 13.60 -5.82
N ASP A 247 6.95 13.50 -6.41
CA ASP A 247 6.76 13.78 -7.84
C ASP A 247 7.14 15.20 -8.25
N GLY A 248 6.89 16.18 -7.38
CA GLY A 248 7.17 17.59 -7.67
C GLY A 248 8.67 17.80 -7.86
N PRO A 249 9.47 17.51 -6.81
CA PRO A 249 10.93 17.58 -6.90
C PRO A 249 11.51 16.66 -7.96
N ALA A 250 10.99 15.43 -8.13
CA ALA A 250 11.46 14.51 -9.17
C ALA A 250 11.20 15.02 -10.59
N ALA A 251 10.05 15.65 -10.84
CA ALA A 251 9.74 16.26 -12.13
C ALA A 251 10.65 17.47 -12.40
N GLN A 252 10.92 18.29 -11.39
CA GLN A 252 11.82 19.44 -11.51
C GLN A 252 13.25 18.98 -11.79
N LEU A 253 13.74 17.96 -11.08
CA LEU A 253 15.06 17.37 -11.28
C LEU A 253 15.19 16.74 -12.68
N SER A 254 14.18 15.98 -13.11
CA SER A 254 14.14 15.39 -14.46
C SER A 254 14.22 16.46 -15.55
N LYS A 255 13.50 17.57 -15.40
CA LYS A 255 13.56 18.71 -16.34
C LYS A 255 14.95 19.35 -16.38
N ARG A 256 15.58 19.57 -15.22
CA ARG A 256 16.93 20.16 -15.13
C ARG A 256 17.99 19.29 -15.79
N LEU A 257 17.86 17.98 -15.68
CA LEU A 257 18.80 17.02 -16.25
C LEU A 257 18.52 16.70 -17.74
N GLY A 258 17.48 17.29 -18.34
CA GLY A 258 17.06 16.95 -19.72
C GLY A 258 16.55 15.51 -19.85
N ILE A 259 16.20 14.86 -18.74
CA ILE A 259 15.83 13.45 -18.68
C ILE A 259 14.34 13.29 -19.02
N GLY A 260 14.05 12.42 -19.98
CA GLY A 260 12.68 12.00 -20.29
C GLY A 260 12.23 12.18 -21.73
N GLN A 261 13.16 12.44 -22.66
CA GLN A 261 12.89 12.34 -24.09
C GLN A 261 13.44 11.01 -24.62
N GLY A 262 12.64 10.29 -25.42
CA GLY A 262 13.04 9.01 -26.05
C GLY A 262 12.51 7.74 -25.38
N ARG A 263 12.87 6.58 -25.96
CA ARG A 263 12.37 5.23 -25.59
C ARG A 263 12.68 4.83 -24.13
N PHE A 264 13.77 5.35 -23.57
CA PHE A 264 14.18 5.11 -22.17
C PHE A 264 13.73 6.22 -21.21
N GLY A 265 12.98 7.22 -21.66
CA GLY A 265 12.58 8.35 -20.80
C GLY A 265 11.73 7.93 -19.60
N LYS A 266 10.83 6.96 -19.79
CA LYS A 266 9.93 6.44 -18.74
C LYS A 266 10.69 5.72 -17.61
N PRO A 267 11.54 4.70 -17.86
CA PRO A 267 12.29 4.05 -16.79
C PRO A 267 13.26 4.99 -16.08
N VAL A 268 13.96 5.90 -16.79
CA VAL A 268 14.87 6.84 -16.13
C VAL A 268 14.11 7.81 -15.22
N ARG A 269 12.92 8.29 -15.63
CA ARG A 269 12.06 9.11 -14.74
C ARG A 269 11.63 8.37 -13.48
N LEU A 270 11.39 7.05 -13.57
CA LEU A 270 11.07 6.24 -12.39
C LEU A 270 12.27 6.08 -11.46
N VAL A 271 13.48 5.94 -12.00
CA VAL A 271 14.70 5.95 -11.18
C VAL A 271 14.84 7.28 -10.44
N VAL A 272 14.68 8.41 -11.13
CA VAL A 272 14.73 9.74 -10.51
C VAL A 272 13.65 9.90 -9.44
N LEU A 273 12.41 9.48 -9.74
CA LEU A 273 11.32 9.48 -8.77
C LEU A 273 11.66 8.62 -7.55
N GLY A 274 12.18 7.42 -7.78
CA GLY A 274 12.60 6.49 -6.73
C GLY A 274 13.67 7.09 -5.83
N LEU A 275 14.71 7.70 -6.40
CA LEU A 275 15.79 8.37 -5.64
C LEU A 275 15.25 9.49 -4.75
N VAL A 276 14.36 10.33 -5.28
CA VAL A 276 13.76 11.43 -4.50
C VAL A 276 12.81 10.89 -3.43
N ALA A 277 11.99 9.90 -3.77
CA ALA A 277 11.01 9.30 -2.86
C ALA A 277 11.66 8.46 -1.75
N VAL A 278 12.87 7.94 -1.97
CA VAL A 278 13.63 7.21 -0.96
C VAL A 278 14.05 8.11 0.20
N VAL A 279 14.27 9.41 -0.03
CA VAL A 279 14.75 10.34 1.00
C VAL A 279 13.80 10.41 2.22
N PRO A 280 12.50 10.77 2.09
CA PRO A 280 11.60 10.77 3.23
C PRO A 280 11.44 9.39 3.86
N ALA A 281 11.42 8.32 3.06
CA ALA A 281 11.34 6.96 3.58
C ALA A 281 12.57 6.60 4.43
N ALA A 282 13.77 6.91 3.95
CA ALA A 282 15.03 6.67 4.67
C ALA A 282 15.10 7.49 5.96
N ILE A 283 14.64 8.74 5.97
CA ILE A 283 14.58 9.56 7.18
C ILE A 283 13.65 8.93 8.22
N ALA A 284 12.43 8.52 7.82
CA ALA A 284 11.49 7.87 8.72
C ALA A 284 12.08 6.58 9.32
N VAL A 285 12.73 5.77 8.48
CA VAL A 285 13.38 4.53 8.91
C VAL A 285 14.57 4.80 9.83
N ALA A 286 15.41 5.79 9.53
CA ALA A 286 16.54 6.18 10.36
C ALA A 286 16.07 6.64 11.76
N ILE A 287 15.02 7.46 11.84
CA ILE A 287 14.41 7.87 13.11
C ILE A 287 13.90 6.65 13.88
N ALA A 288 13.18 5.75 13.20
CA ALA A 288 12.66 4.55 13.82
C ALA A 288 13.78 3.64 14.37
N ILE A 289 14.90 3.49 13.65
CA ILE A 289 16.07 2.71 14.09
C ILE A 289 16.75 3.40 15.28
N LEU A 290 17.03 4.70 15.18
CA LEU A 290 17.75 5.45 16.23
C LEU A 290 17.01 5.41 17.56
N VAL A 291 15.68 5.53 17.53
CA VAL A 291 14.88 5.50 18.75
C VAL A 291 14.55 4.07 19.18
N GLY A 292 14.33 3.15 18.24
CA GLY A 292 14.14 1.74 18.52
C GLY A 292 15.37 1.09 19.18
N ALA A 293 16.58 1.56 18.85
CA ALA A 293 17.83 1.11 19.48
C ALA A 293 18.13 1.78 20.84
N GLY A 294 17.48 2.90 21.15
CA GLY A 294 17.77 3.73 22.32
C GLY A 294 16.94 3.44 23.58
N LEU A 295 15.98 2.52 23.51
CA LEU A 295 15.13 2.16 24.65
C LEU A 295 15.49 0.75 25.16
N PRO A 296 16.00 0.60 26.40
CA PRO A 296 16.00 -0.71 27.04
C PRO A 296 14.54 -1.16 27.19
N SER A 297 14.26 -2.36 26.69
CA SER A 297 12.98 -3.06 26.83
C SER A 297 12.66 -3.38 28.29
#